data_AF-A0AAU4AYR9-F1
#
_entry.id   AF-A0AAU4AYR9-F1
#
_cell.length_a   1.000
_cell.length_b   1.000
_cell.length_c   1.000
_cell.angle_alpha   90.00
_cell.angle_beta   90.00
_cell.angle_gamma   90.00
#
_symmetry.space_group_name_H-M   'P 1'
#
loop_
_entity.id
_entity.type
_entity.pdbx_description
1 polymer ?
#
loop_
_entity_poly.entity_id
_entity_poly.type
_entity_poly.pdbx_seq_one_letter_code
_entity_poly.pdbx_strand_id
1 'polypeptide(L)'
;MRTVHHTLRERLAVLRGPDVAPRPLDARALAALAANPGCRRRALLDAAGVDKGAVAEALGAPARFGQSRFAFSRGHAFEARVKAGGCAELLRLLGADGAHAEVPDLGAAGPEGRAARTKLALAEARPGSWILLDHPLLALEVAGSTVFLEPDAVAVAPDGAWTVAEIKSFPILDGGADAMKVGAAARQAAVYVLALDAIEPGRTRTDVLLVCPKDFSNLPTAEWVDVRRQLAVTRRQLARLTRIDEIAAALPEGTTFDVARPRPDLTAAVESVPAAYAPECLASCELAFHCRDRARAADSVDALGRGLRSDLGALTTVTAVLSAAASAPCGVDDDPAVSALRRAAALRAEALRADPAS
;
A
#
# COMPACT_ATOMS: atom_id res chain seq x y z
N MET A 1 33.66 27.52 8.08
CA MET A 1 32.73 26.37 7.98
C MET A 1 32.02 26.45 6.65
N ARG A 2 32.37 25.58 5.69
CA ARG A 2 31.67 25.45 4.42
C ARG A 2 30.47 24.54 4.66
N THR A 3 29.26 25.07 4.65
CA THR A 3 28.03 24.28 4.62
C THR A 3 28.04 23.49 3.32
N VAL A 4 28.31 22.19 3.39
CA VAL A 4 28.17 21.31 2.23
C VAL A 4 26.67 21.15 2.01
N HIS A 5 26.13 21.84 1.01
CA HIS A 5 24.77 21.62 0.56
C HIS A 5 24.73 20.28 -0.17
N HIS A 6 24.52 19.20 0.58
CA HIS A 6 24.25 17.89 0.00
C HIS A 6 22.98 17.96 -0.85
N THR A 7 23.06 17.44 -2.07
CA THR A 7 21.85 17.22 -2.87
C THR A 7 20.90 16.28 -2.11
N LEU A 8 19.58 16.38 -2.32
CA LEU A 8 18.62 15.48 -1.65
C LEU A 8 18.99 14.01 -1.85
N ARG A 9 19.49 13.66 -3.05
CA ARG A 9 19.98 12.32 -3.39
C ARG A 9 21.13 11.87 -2.48
N GLU A 10 22.13 12.72 -2.26
CA GLU A 10 23.24 12.42 -1.35
C GLU A 10 22.76 12.24 0.09
N ARG A 11 21.87 13.11 0.57
CA ARG A 11 21.31 13.00 1.93
C ARG A 11 20.57 11.68 2.12
N LEU A 12 19.72 11.30 1.15
CA LEU A 12 18.99 10.03 1.18
C LEU A 12 19.94 8.82 1.12
N ALA A 13 21.06 8.92 0.40
CA ALA A 13 22.09 7.86 0.39
C ALA A 13 22.76 7.71 1.77
N VAL A 14 23.13 8.82 2.43
CA VAL A 14 23.67 8.80 3.80
C VAL A 14 22.68 8.17 4.79
N LEU A 15 21.39 8.53 4.68
CA LEU A 15 20.35 7.95 5.53
C LEU A 15 20.22 6.44 5.35
N ARG A 16 20.37 5.91 4.13
CA ARG A 16 20.31 4.47 3.86
C ARG A 16 21.58 3.72 4.27
N GLY A 17 22.71 4.42 4.27
CA GLY A 17 24.05 3.83 4.22
C GLY A 17 24.65 4.11 2.83
N PRO A 18 25.76 4.87 2.73
CA PRO A 18 26.24 5.40 1.45
C PRO A 18 26.62 4.31 0.44
N ASP A 19 27.09 3.16 0.93
CA ASP A 19 27.49 2.01 0.11
C ASP A 19 26.35 1.03 -0.19
N VAL A 20 25.14 1.30 0.34
CA VAL A 20 23.97 0.46 0.13
C VAL A 20 23.23 0.94 -1.11
N ALA A 21 22.93 0.04 -2.04
CA ALA A 21 22.09 0.35 -3.19
C ALA A 21 20.64 0.65 -2.73
N PRO A 22 19.96 1.65 -3.31
CA PRO A 22 18.57 1.93 -2.97
C PRO A 22 17.68 0.74 -3.36
N ARG A 23 16.84 0.28 -2.44
CA ARG A 23 15.75 -0.65 -2.77
C ARG A 23 14.72 0.11 -3.61
N PRO A 24 14.40 -0.35 -4.84
CA PRO A 24 13.43 0.33 -5.68
C PRO A 24 12.04 0.29 -5.02
N LEU A 25 11.26 1.34 -5.25
CA LEU A 25 9.83 1.31 -4.93
C LEU A 25 9.13 0.35 -5.89
N ASP A 26 8.06 -0.27 -5.40
CA ASP A 26 7.15 -1.06 -6.20
C ASP A 26 5.71 -0.56 -6.00
N ALA A 27 4.76 -1.12 -6.75
CA ALA A 27 3.35 -0.74 -6.64
C ALA A 27 2.80 -0.94 -5.22
N ARG A 28 3.30 -1.94 -4.48
CA ARG A 28 2.89 -2.20 -3.11
C ARG A 28 3.37 -1.10 -2.16
N ALA A 29 4.60 -0.63 -2.31
CA ALA A 29 5.17 0.45 -1.54
C ALA A 29 4.41 1.76 -1.80
N LEU A 30 4.14 2.09 -3.06
CA LEU A 30 3.35 3.28 -3.44
C LEU A 30 1.90 3.19 -2.92
N ALA A 31 1.26 2.03 -3.04
CA ALA A 31 -0.08 1.79 -2.50
C ALA A 31 -0.13 1.92 -0.96
N ALA A 32 0.93 1.48 -0.27
CA ALA A 32 1.03 1.59 1.17
C ALA A 32 1.29 3.03 1.65
N LEU A 33 2.06 3.82 0.91
CA LEU A 33 2.17 5.27 1.12
C LEU A 33 0.80 5.96 0.99
N ALA A 34 0.04 5.60 -0.04
CA ALA A 34 -1.33 6.11 -0.24
C ALA A 34 -2.28 5.68 0.90
N ALA A 35 -2.10 4.49 1.47
CA ALA A 35 -2.93 3.96 2.56
C ALA A 35 -2.64 4.61 3.93
N ASN A 36 -1.44 5.17 4.13
CA ASN A 36 -1.06 5.85 5.36
C ASN A 36 -0.28 7.15 5.07
N PRO A 37 -0.97 8.18 4.55
CA PRO A 37 -0.34 9.39 4.03
C PRO A 37 0.32 10.28 5.09
N GLY A 38 0.01 10.07 6.37
CA GLY A 38 0.58 10.84 7.48
C GLY A 38 1.90 10.30 8.02
N CYS A 39 2.36 9.13 7.55
CA CYS A 39 3.51 8.46 8.13
C CYS A 39 4.84 9.00 7.56
N ARG A 40 5.43 10.00 8.25
CA ARG A 40 6.73 10.59 7.89
C ARG A 40 7.86 9.55 7.85
N ARG A 41 7.89 8.65 8.85
CA ARG A 41 8.85 7.53 8.90
C ARG A 41 8.82 6.71 7.63
N ARG A 42 7.64 6.26 7.20
CA ARG A 42 7.53 5.45 5.99
C ARG A 42 7.95 6.25 4.75
N ALA A 43 7.41 7.46 4.59
CA ALA A 43 7.72 8.31 3.45
C ALA A 43 9.23 8.52 3.27
N LEU A 44 9.95 8.77 4.37
CA LEU A 44 11.40 8.96 4.34
C LEU A 44 12.17 7.67 4.01
N LEU A 45 11.83 6.55 4.65
CA LEU A 45 12.52 5.28 4.41
C LEU A 45 12.26 4.75 2.99
N ASP A 46 11.04 4.93 2.47
CA ASP A 46 10.68 4.60 1.09
C ASP A 46 11.46 5.49 0.10
N ALA A 47 11.50 6.81 0.33
CA ALA A 47 12.25 7.73 -0.53
C ALA A 47 13.78 7.49 -0.46
N ALA A 48 14.30 7.11 0.70
CA ALA A 48 15.70 6.75 0.87
C ALA A 48 16.04 5.36 0.30
N GLY A 49 15.06 4.56 -0.14
CA GLY A 49 15.29 3.20 -0.62
C GLY A 49 15.82 2.26 0.46
N VAL A 50 15.42 2.47 1.72
CA VAL A 50 15.83 1.64 2.86
C VAL A 50 15.10 0.30 2.83
N ASP A 51 15.83 -0.78 3.07
CA ASP A 51 15.24 -2.10 3.31
C ASP A 51 14.57 -2.15 4.69
N LYS A 52 13.30 -1.76 4.72
CA LYS A 52 12.49 -1.75 5.95
C LYS A 52 12.32 -3.14 6.56
N GLY A 53 12.45 -4.21 5.77
CA GLY A 53 12.42 -5.59 6.28
C GLY A 53 13.67 -5.89 7.09
N ALA A 54 14.84 -5.60 6.52
CA ALA A 54 16.13 -5.75 7.21
C ALA A 54 16.20 -4.85 8.47
N VAL A 55 15.70 -3.62 8.39
CA VAL A 55 15.59 -2.73 9.57
C VAL A 55 14.67 -3.35 10.63
N ALA A 56 13.51 -3.88 10.25
CA ALA A 56 12.60 -4.54 11.20
C ALA A 56 13.23 -5.75 11.89
N GLU A 57 14.00 -6.56 11.15
CA GLU A 57 14.78 -7.69 11.67
C GLU A 57 15.85 -7.23 12.67
N ALA A 58 16.67 -6.24 12.30
CA ALA A 58 17.70 -5.67 13.17
C ALA A 58 17.13 -5.03 14.44
N LEU A 59 15.92 -4.47 14.37
CA LEU A 59 15.18 -3.96 15.52
C LEU A 59 14.54 -5.08 16.38
N GLY A 60 14.59 -6.34 15.96
CA GLY A 60 14.00 -7.48 16.65
C GLY A 60 12.47 -7.56 16.55
N ALA A 61 11.87 -6.93 15.53
CA ALA A 61 10.42 -6.89 15.31
C ALA A 61 10.06 -7.20 13.84
N PRO A 62 10.47 -8.37 13.30
CA PRO A 62 10.26 -8.71 11.90
C PRO A 62 8.78 -8.80 11.54
N ALA A 63 8.42 -8.31 10.36
CA ALA A 63 7.10 -8.52 9.80
C ALA A 63 6.89 -10.00 9.42
N ARG A 64 5.70 -10.53 9.71
CA ARG A 64 5.34 -11.94 9.42
C ARG A 64 4.65 -12.15 8.07
N PHE A 65 4.48 -11.10 7.26
CA PHE A 65 3.74 -11.18 5.99
C PHE A 65 4.64 -11.68 4.85
N GLY A 66 4.11 -12.54 3.98
CA GLY A 66 4.80 -12.95 2.75
C GLY A 66 5.79 -14.12 2.87
N GLN A 67 5.70 -14.97 3.91
CA GLN A 67 6.61 -16.11 4.07
C GLN A 67 6.02 -17.49 3.70
N SER A 68 4.76 -17.56 3.26
CA SER A 68 4.16 -18.84 2.86
C SER A 68 4.54 -19.20 1.42
N ARG A 69 5.52 -20.09 1.25
CA ARG A 69 5.89 -20.68 -0.06
C ARG A 69 4.68 -21.29 -0.77
N PHE A 70 3.76 -21.89 -0.02
CA PHE A 70 2.51 -22.45 -0.54
C PHE A 70 1.57 -21.37 -1.09
N ALA A 71 1.48 -20.21 -0.44
CA ALA A 71 0.67 -19.11 -0.94
C ALA A 71 1.21 -18.56 -2.26
N PHE A 72 2.53 -18.46 -2.42
CA PHE A 72 3.16 -18.04 -3.68
C PHE A 72 2.93 -19.05 -4.80
N SER A 73 3.19 -20.34 -4.56
CA SER A 73 3.00 -21.37 -5.60
C SER A 73 1.55 -21.44 -6.07
N ARG A 74 0.59 -21.33 -5.12
CA ARG A 74 -0.84 -21.28 -5.45
C ARG A 74 -1.22 -20.03 -6.23
N GLY A 75 -0.63 -18.88 -5.89
CA GLY A 75 -0.84 -17.63 -6.62
C GLY A 75 -0.39 -17.74 -8.08
N HIS A 76 0.84 -18.19 -8.32
CA HIS A 76 1.36 -18.39 -9.68
C HIS A 76 0.57 -19.42 -10.48
N ALA A 77 0.13 -20.53 -9.85
CA ALA A 77 -0.69 -21.52 -10.53
C ALA A 77 -2.07 -20.94 -10.93
N PHE A 78 -2.67 -20.11 -10.07
CA PHE A 78 -3.93 -19.44 -10.38
C PHE A 78 -3.77 -18.43 -11.52
N GLU A 79 -2.72 -17.61 -11.46
CA GLU A 79 -2.40 -16.64 -12.50
C GLU A 79 -2.13 -17.31 -13.86
N ALA A 80 -1.29 -18.34 -13.88
CA ALA A 80 -1.03 -19.11 -15.10
C ALA A 80 -2.31 -19.72 -15.69
N ARG A 81 -3.26 -20.13 -14.84
CA ARG A 81 -4.57 -20.61 -15.28
C ARG A 81 -5.42 -19.50 -15.89
N VAL A 82 -5.45 -18.30 -15.31
CA VAL A 82 -6.16 -17.14 -15.87
C VAL A 82 -5.60 -16.76 -17.24
N LYS A 83 -4.28 -16.86 -17.41
CA LYS A 83 -3.55 -16.48 -18.64
C LYS A 83 -3.41 -17.59 -19.68
N ALA A 84 -3.86 -18.81 -19.36
CA ALA A 84 -3.74 -19.95 -20.26
C ALA A 84 -4.50 -19.75 -21.58
N GLY A 85 -4.07 -20.44 -22.63
CA GLY A 85 -4.79 -20.48 -23.92
C GLY A 85 -4.94 -19.11 -24.59
N GLY A 86 -3.89 -18.28 -24.56
CA GLY A 86 -3.94 -16.93 -25.13
C GLY A 86 -4.83 -15.97 -24.33
N CYS A 87 -4.95 -16.20 -23.02
CA CYS A 87 -5.74 -15.38 -22.09
C CYS A 87 -7.25 -15.34 -22.40
N ALA A 88 -7.79 -16.40 -23.00
CA ALA A 88 -9.21 -16.52 -23.31
C ALA A 88 -10.12 -16.32 -22.08
N GLU A 89 -9.71 -16.83 -20.92
CA GLU A 89 -10.48 -16.68 -19.67
C GLU A 89 -10.47 -15.23 -19.17
N LEU A 90 -9.36 -14.50 -19.32
CA LEU A 90 -9.30 -13.09 -18.98
C LEU A 90 -10.17 -12.24 -19.93
N LEU A 91 -10.18 -12.56 -21.23
CA LEU A 91 -11.08 -11.92 -22.20
C LEU A 91 -12.54 -12.17 -21.86
N ARG A 92 -12.88 -13.40 -21.47
CA ARG A 92 -14.22 -13.76 -20.98
C ARG A 92 -14.64 -12.87 -19.79
N LEU A 93 -13.75 -12.72 -18.81
CA LEU A 93 -13.99 -11.86 -17.63
C LEU A 93 -14.07 -10.36 -17.97
N LEU A 94 -13.41 -9.92 -19.05
CA LEU A 94 -13.53 -8.56 -19.60
C LEU A 94 -14.84 -8.34 -20.40
N GLY A 95 -15.66 -9.39 -20.59
CA GLY A 95 -16.90 -9.33 -21.36
C GLY A 95 -16.70 -9.56 -22.87
N ALA A 96 -15.58 -10.16 -23.27
CA ALA A 96 -15.22 -10.44 -24.65
C ALA A 96 -15.21 -11.96 -24.95
N ASP A 97 -16.28 -12.65 -24.55
CA ASP A 97 -16.44 -14.10 -24.73
C ASP A 97 -16.20 -14.53 -26.18
N GLY A 98 -15.28 -15.48 -26.39
CA GLY A 98 -14.93 -15.99 -27.72
C GLY A 98 -14.03 -15.06 -28.57
N ALA A 99 -13.68 -13.88 -28.06
CA ALA A 99 -12.69 -13.03 -28.71
C ALA A 99 -11.27 -13.61 -28.57
N HIS A 100 -10.38 -13.16 -29.45
CA HIS A 100 -8.96 -13.46 -29.40
C HIS A 100 -8.20 -12.14 -29.22
N ALA A 101 -7.14 -12.16 -28.42
CA ALA A 101 -6.24 -11.03 -28.24
C ALA A 101 -4.87 -11.31 -28.87
N GLU A 102 -4.27 -10.28 -29.44
CA GLU A 102 -2.83 -10.28 -29.69
C GLU A 102 -2.10 -10.14 -28.34
N VAL A 103 -1.09 -10.98 -28.11
CA VAL A 103 -0.24 -10.92 -26.92
C VAL A 103 1.20 -10.64 -27.36
N PRO A 104 1.60 -9.36 -27.47
CA PRO A 104 2.92 -9.01 -27.96
C PRO A 104 4.01 -9.39 -26.94
N ASP A 105 5.18 -9.80 -27.44
CA ASP A 105 6.36 -10.01 -26.58
C ASP A 105 6.88 -8.66 -26.06
N LEU A 106 6.97 -8.56 -24.73
CA LEU A 106 7.43 -7.39 -23.98
C LEU A 106 8.86 -7.55 -23.44
N GLY A 107 9.56 -8.61 -23.83
CA GLY A 107 10.96 -8.85 -23.50
C GLY A 107 11.89 -7.77 -24.06
N ALA A 108 12.81 -7.30 -23.22
CA ALA A 108 13.89 -6.38 -23.58
C ALA A 108 14.97 -6.37 -22.49
N ALA A 109 16.14 -5.80 -22.80
CA ALA A 109 17.23 -5.67 -21.84
C ALA A 109 16.91 -4.63 -20.77
N GLY A 110 16.89 -5.07 -19.52
CA GLY A 110 16.70 -4.22 -18.34
C GLY A 110 15.29 -3.61 -18.21
N PRO A 111 15.00 -2.97 -17.05
CA PRO A 111 13.72 -2.33 -16.81
C PRO A 111 13.37 -1.22 -17.81
N GLU A 112 14.34 -0.40 -18.20
CA GLU A 112 14.15 0.69 -19.15
C GLU A 112 13.73 0.16 -20.53
N GLY A 113 14.41 -0.89 -21.01
CA GLY A 113 14.09 -1.52 -22.28
C GLY A 113 12.69 -2.14 -22.28
N ARG A 114 12.33 -2.86 -21.20
CA ARG A 114 10.98 -3.44 -21.07
C ARG A 114 9.91 -2.35 -21.03
N ALA A 115 10.15 -1.26 -20.30
CA ALA A 115 9.20 -0.14 -20.25
C ALA A 115 9.05 0.57 -21.59
N ALA A 116 10.14 0.74 -22.34
CA ALA A 116 10.09 1.27 -23.71
C ALA A 116 9.31 0.32 -24.64
N ARG A 117 9.51 -0.99 -24.52
CA ARG A 117 8.79 -1.99 -25.30
C ARG A 117 7.29 -1.99 -25.00
N THR A 118 6.90 -1.86 -23.73
CA THR A 118 5.50 -1.68 -23.32
C THR A 118 4.88 -0.42 -23.93
N LYS A 119 5.57 0.74 -23.86
CA LYS A 119 5.08 1.98 -24.49
C LYS A 119 4.88 1.83 -25.99
N LEU A 120 5.79 1.16 -26.67
CA LEU A 120 5.68 0.89 -28.10
C LEU A 120 4.47 -0.01 -28.40
N ALA A 121 4.29 -1.11 -27.66
CA ALA A 121 3.14 -2.01 -27.83
C ALA A 121 1.80 -1.30 -27.60
N LEU A 122 1.71 -0.38 -26.63
CA LEU A 122 0.52 0.45 -26.41
C LEU A 122 0.27 1.43 -27.57
N ALA A 123 1.32 2.05 -28.12
CA ALA A 123 1.21 2.99 -29.23
C ALA A 123 0.87 2.31 -30.58
N GLU A 124 1.36 1.09 -30.79
CA GLU A 124 1.11 0.29 -31.99
C GLU A 124 -0.25 -0.41 -31.97
N ALA A 125 -0.97 -0.36 -30.85
CA ALA A 125 -2.25 -1.00 -30.67
C ALA A 125 -3.30 -0.50 -31.67
N ARG A 126 -3.70 -1.37 -32.61
CA ARG A 126 -4.67 -1.04 -33.65
C ARG A 126 -6.10 -1.11 -33.11
N PRO A 127 -6.97 -0.13 -33.42
CA PRO A 127 -8.40 -0.24 -33.15
C PRO A 127 -9.01 -1.47 -33.84
N GLY A 128 -10.05 -2.03 -33.25
CA GLY A 128 -10.84 -3.13 -33.83
C GLY A 128 -10.45 -4.55 -33.38
N SER A 129 -9.36 -4.73 -32.63
CA SER A 129 -8.98 -6.01 -32.03
C SER A 129 -8.59 -5.86 -30.57
N TRP A 130 -8.70 -6.94 -29.80
CA TRP A 130 -8.16 -6.98 -28.45
C TRP A 130 -6.64 -7.15 -28.48
N ILE A 131 -5.94 -6.45 -27.60
CA ILE A 131 -4.54 -6.70 -27.30
C ILE A 131 -4.43 -6.88 -25.80
N LEU A 132 -3.66 -7.87 -25.37
CA LEU A 132 -3.38 -8.11 -23.96
C LEU A 132 -1.89 -8.07 -23.73
N LEU A 133 -1.47 -7.12 -22.91
CA LEU A 133 -0.11 -7.01 -22.43
C LEU A 133 0.00 -7.84 -21.15
N ASP A 134 0.76 -8.93 -21.21
CA ASP A 134 1.07 -9.80 -20.07
C ASP A 134 2.32 -9.31 -19.35
N HIS A 135 2.20 -8.99 -18.07
CA HIS A 135 3.27 -8.36 -17.26
C HIS A 135 3.99 -7.21 -17.98
N PRO A 136 3.28 -6.18 -18.46
CA PRO A 136 3.94 -5.01 -19.01
C PRO A 136 4.72 -4.29 -17.91
N LEU A 137 5.84 -3.69 -18.28
CA LEU A 137 6.59 -2.87 -17.34
C LEU A 137 6.28 -1.40 -17.61
N LEU A 138 5.82 -0.69 -16.59
CA LEU A 138 5.46 0.73 -16.66
C LEU A 138 6.49 1.55 -15.90
N ALA A 139 6.89 2.70 -16.46
CA ALA A 139 7.78 3.63 -15.79
C ALA A 139 6.98 4.81 -15.24
N LEU A 140 7.15 5.12 -13.96
CA LEU A 140 6.52 6.25 -13.26
C LEU A 140 7.57 7.08 -12.53
N GLU A 141 7.57 8.40 -12.74
CA GLU A 141 8.45 9.30 -11.99
C GLU A 141 7.91 9.56 -10.58
N VAL A 142 8.73 9.29 -9.57
CA VAL A 142 8.41 9.51 -8.16
C VAL A 142 9.55 10.24 -7.49
N ALA A 143 9.31 11.48 -7.04
CA ALA A 143 10.30 12.32 -6.35
C ALA A 143 11.66 12.42 -7.08
N GLY A 144 11.63 12.52 -8.42
CA GLY A 144 12.83 12.64 -9.25
C GLY A 144 13.60 11.33 -9.48
N SER A 145 12.98 10.18 -9.19
CA SER A 145 13.49 8.86 -9.51
C SER A 145 12.44 8.04 -10.27
N THR A 146 12.88 7.32 -11.29
CA THR A 146 12.01 6.41 -12.05
C THR A 146 11.71 5.15 -11.24
N VAL A 147 10.43 4.81 -11.14
CA VAL A 147 9.92 3.58 -10.53
C VAL A 147 9.35 2.69 -11.61
N PHE A 148 9.75 1.42 -11.64
CA PHE A 148 9.22 0.42 -12.56
C PHE A 148 8.12 -0.40 -11.89
N LEU A 149 6.99 -0.54 -12.58
CA LEU A 149 5.76 -1.11 -12.06
C LEU A 149 5.26 -2.19 -13.02
N GLU A 150 4.93 -3.36 -12.49
CA GLU A 150 4.53 -4.53 -13.29
C GLU A 150 3.11 -4.95 -12.90
N PRO A 151 2.05 -4.41 -13.52
CA PRO A 151 0.70 -4.96 -13.39
C PRO A 151 0.65 -6.40 -13.92
N ASP A 152 -0.31 -7.18 -13.44
CA ASP A 152 -0.46 -8.57 -13.89
C ASP A 152 -0.87 -8.64 -15.37
N ALA A 153 -1.79 -7.77 -15.80
CA ALA A 153 -2.11 -7.57 -17.22
C ALA A 153 -2.69 -6.17 -17.51
N VAL A 154 -2.53 -5.71 -18.75
CA VAL A 154 -3.22 -4.54 -19.30
C VAL A 154 -3.90 -4.92 -20.60
N ALA A 155 -5.22 -4.76 -20.67
CA ALA A 155 -6.00 -5.02 -21.88
C ALA A 155 -6.23 -3.72 -22.65
N VAL A 156 -5.98 -3.73 -23.96
CA VAL A 156 -6.43 -2.71 -24.90
C VAL A 156 -7.68 -3.24 -25.60
N ALA A 157 -8.80 -2.59 -25.36
CA ALA A 157 -10.07 -2.93 -25.98
C ALA A 157 -10.13 -2.44 -27.44
N PRO A 158 -11.04 -2.98 -28.28
CA PRO A 158 -11.18 -2.58 -29.67
C PRO A 158 -11.47 -1.08 -29.89
N ASP A 159 -12.05 -0.41 -28.89
CA ASP A 159 -12.30 1.05 -28.87
C ASP A 159 -11.03 1.88 -28.53
N GLY A 160 -9.92 1.21 -28.25
CA GLY A 160 -8.63 1.81 -27.87
C GLY A 160 -8.53 2.17 -26.38
N ALA A 161 -9.50 1.81 -25.54
CA ALA A 161 -9.42 2.04 -24.10
C ALA A 161 -8.54 1.00 -23.41
N TRP A 162 -7.78 1.42 -22.40
CA TRP A 162 -6.89 0.56 -21.62
C TRP A 162 -7.53 0.18 -20.29
N THR A 163 -7.48 -1.09 -19.93
CA THR A 163 -8.02 -1.62 -18.67
C THR A 163 -6.91 -2.38 -17.94
N VAL A 164 -6.63 -1.99 -16.70
CA VAL A 164 -5.77 -2.76 -15.81
C VAL A 164 -6.55 -3.97 -15.31
N ALA A 165 -5.96 -5.16 -15.43
CA ALA A 165 -6.47 -6.39 -14.83
C ALA A 165 -5.48 -6.87 -13.76
N GLU A 166 -5.92 -6.86 -12.52
CA GLU A 166 -5.13 -7.28 -11.36
C GLU A 166 -5.58 -8.67 -10.92
N ILE A 167 -4.65 -9.62 -10.85
CA ILE A 167 -4.92 -11.02 -10.51
C ILE A 167 -4.47 -11.26 -9.07
N LYS A 168 -5.41 -11.63 -8.21
CA LYS A 168 -5.14 -11.91 -6.79
C LYS A 168 -5.57 -13.31 -6.41
N SER A 169 -4.81 -13.92 -5.50
CA SER A 169 -5.03 -15.31 -5.07
C SER A 169 -5.94 -15.44 -3.84
N PHE A 170 -6.63 -14.38 -3.42
CA PHE A 170 -7.59 -14.44 -2.33
C PHE A 170 -9.00 -14.69 -2.90
N PRO A 171 -9.81 -15.55 -2.30
CA PRO A 171 -11.10 -15.92 -2.88
C PRO A 171 -12.15 -14.81 -2.74
N ILE A 172 -13.08 -14.76 -3.69
CA ILE A 172 -14.40 -14.14 -3.53
C ILE A 172 -15.33 -15.23 -3.00
N LEU A 173 -15.84 -15.07 -1.79
CA LEU A 173 -16.66 -16.06 -1.09
C LEU A 173 -18.13 -15.67 -1.20
N ASP A 174 -18.95 -16.52 -1.83
CA ASP A 174 -20.40 -16.29 -1.98
C ASP A 174 -20.73 -14.92 -2.61
N GLY A 175 -19.89 -14.46 -3.53
CA GLY A 175 -20.00 -13.15 -4.18
C GLY A 175 -19.47 -11.96 -3.36
N GLY A 176 -19.01 -12.19 -2.12
CA GLY A 176 -18.38 -11.19 -1.27
C GLY A 176 -16.86 -11.34 -1.21
N ALA A 177 -16.13 -10.26 -1.43
CA ALA A 177 -14.70 -10.20 -1.23
C ALA A 177 -14.34 -9.48 0.09
N ASP A 178 -13.22 -9.87 0.69
CA ASP A 178 -12.66 -9.18 1.86
C ASP A 178 -12.35 -7.72 1.51
N ALA A 179 -13.11 -6.78 2.07
CA ALA A 179 -13.03 -5.36 1.77
C ALA A 179 -11.62 -4.77 2.00
N MET A 180 -10.85 -5.32 2.96
CA MET A 180 -9.47 -4.88 3.19
C MET A 180 -8.54 -5.32 2.07
N LYS A 181 -8.72 -6.54 1.55
CA LYS A 181 -7.95 -7.07 0.41
C LYS A 181 -8.33 -6.38 -0.89
N VAL A 182 -9.62 -6.18 -1.15
CA VAL A 182 -10.11 -5.41 -2.31
C VAL A 182 -9.57 -3.99 -2.26
N GLY A 183 -9.68 -3.32 -1.11
CA GLY A 183 -9.14 -1.97 -0.94
C GLY A 183 -7.63 -1.89 -1.16
N ALA A 184 -6.87 -2.93 -0.79
CA ALA A 184 -5.44 -3.01 -1.07
C ALA A 184 -5.15 -3.20 -2.56
N ALA A 185 -5.85 -4.13 -3.22
CA ALA A 185 -5.72 -4.35 -4.65
C ALA A 185 -6.10 -3.09 -5.45
N ALA A 186 -7.20 -2.41 -5.09
CA ALA A 186 -7.63 -1.15 -5.69
C ALA A 186 -6.57 -0.04 -5.59
N ARG A 187 -5.85 0.04 -4.45
CA ARG A 187 -4.75 1.01 -4.30
C ARG A 187 -3.54 0.66 -5.16
N GLN A 188 -3.21 -0.62 -5.33
CA GLN A 188 -2.16 -1.06 -6.25
C GLN A 188 -2.56 -0.77 -7.70
N ALA A 189 -3.77 -1.16 -8.11
CA ALA A 189 -4.29 -0.89 -9.44
C ALA A 189 -4.33 0.60 -9.78
N ALA A 190 -4.66 1.47 -8.81
CA ALA A 190 -4.58 2.92 -8.97
C ALA A 190 -3.15 3.42 -9.31
N VAL A 191 -2.11 2.76 -8.80
CA VAL A 191 -0.71 3.10 -9.15
C VAL A 191 -0.43 2.75 -10.62
N TYR A 192 -0.93 1.62 -11.12
CA TYR A 192 -0.79 1.24 -12.53
C TYR A 192 -1.59 2.15 -13.46
N VAL A 193 -2.84 2.47 -13.09
CA VAL A 193 -3.64 3.43 -13.85
C VAL A 193 -2.96 4.79 -13.91
N LEU A 194 -2.34 5.24 -12.80
CA LEU A 194 -1.55 6.48 -12.81
C LEU A 194 -0.34 6.41 -13.74
N ALA A 195 0.37 5.29 -13.78
CA ALA A 195 1.52 5.09 -14.65
C ALA A 195 1.13 5.04 -16.14
N LEU A 196 0.00 4.40 -16.48
CA LEU A 196 -0.55 4.40 -17.83
C LEU A 196 -1.05 5.78 -18.27
N ASP A 197 -1.73 6.51 -17.38
CA ASP A 197 -2.19 7.89 -17.63
C ASP A 197 -1.02 8.86 -17.86
N ALA A 198 0.16 8.57 -17.30
CA ALA A 198 1.39 9.31 -17.58
C ALA A 198 2.00 8.99 -18.97
N ILE A 199 1.63 7.87 -19.59
CA ILE A 199 2.03 7.51 -20.96
C ILE A 199 1.10 8.21 -21.96
N GLU A 200 -0.21 8.02 -21.83
CA GLU A 200 -1.22 8.69 -22.66
C GLU A 200 -2.47 9.03 -21.82
N PRO A 201 -2.66 10.31 -21.46
CA PRO A 201 -3.80 10.73 -20.66
C PRO A 201 -5.15 10.40 -21.30
N GLY A 202 -6.08 9.90 -20.49
CA GLY A 202 -7.46 9.64 -20.92
C GLY A 202 -7.71 8.33 -21.68
N ARG A 203 -6.67 7.53 -21.97
CA ARG A 203 -6.83 6.17 -22.53
C ARG A 203 -7.24 5.14 -21.50
N THR A 204 -6.76 5.30 -20.27
CA THR A 204 -6.93 4.29 -19.22
C THR A 204 -8.25 4.46 -18.48
N ARG A 205 -9.06 3.40 -18.43
CA ARG A 205 -10.29 3.35 -17.64
C ARG A 205 -9.96 3.37 -16.15
N THR A 206 -10.80 4.03 -15.38
CA THR A 206 -10.70 4.04 -13.91
C THR A 206 -11.44 2.88 -13.25
N ASP A 207 -12.24 2.15 -14.01
CA ASP A 207 -12.78 0.85 -13.61
C ASP A 207 -11.77 -0.23 -13.99
N VAL A 208 -11.16 -0.86 -12.99
CA VAL A 208 -10.17 -1.92 -13.17
C VAL A 208 -10.83 -3.28 -12.93
N LEU A 209 -10.29 -4.31 -13.58
CA LEU A 209 -10.77 -5.66 -13.38
C LEU A 209 -9.96 -6.34 -12.26
N LEU A 210 -10.60 -6.67 -11.14
CA LEU A 210 -10.01 -7.49 -10.09
C LEU A 210 -10.39 -8.95 -10.33
N VAL A 211 -9.41 -9.79 -10.67
CA VAL A 211 -9.59 -11.22 -10.93
C VAL A 211 -9.16 -12.03 -9.72
N CYS A 212 -10.06 -12.87 -9.22
CA CYS A 212 -9.87 -13.67 -8.01
C CYS A 212 -10.44 -15.09 -8.19
N PRO A 213 -9.98 -16.09 -7.42
CA PRO A 213 -10.62 -17.39 -7.36
C PRO A 213 -12.05 -17.27 -6.84
N LYS A 214 -12.97 -18.03 -7.43
CA LYS A 214 -14.34 -18.18 -6.96
C LYS A 214 -14.42 -19.22 -5.85
N ASP A 215 -14.96 -18.81 -4.71
CA ASP A 215 -15.17 -19.64 -3.52
C ASP A 215 -13.88 -20.38 -3.11
N PHE A 216 -13.94 -21.69 -2.91
CA PHE A 216 -12.77 -22.53 -2.62
C PHE A 216 -12.18 -23.22 -3.86
N SER A 217 -12.58 -22.79 -5.05
CA SER A 217 -12.12 -23.35 -6.33
C SER A 217 -10.99 -22.51 -6.95
N ASN A 218 -10.33 -23.04 -7.97
CA ASN A 218 -9.42 -22.26 -8.83
C ASN A 218 -10.15 -21.69 -10.07
N LEU A 219 -11.48 -21.66 -10.08
CA LEU A 219 -12.23 -21.04 -11.17
C LEU A 219 -12.09 -19.51 -11.07
N PRO A 220 -11.63 -18.83 -12.13
CA PRO A 220 -11.54 -17.38 -12.11
C PRO A 220 -12.94 -16.73 -12.10
N THR A 221 -13.09 -15.72 -11.26
CA THR A 221 -14.18 -14.75 -11.30
C THR A 221 -13.58 -13.36 -11.25
N ALA A 222 -14.36 -12.33 -11.60
CA ALA A 222 -13.88 -10.97 -11.54
C ALA A 222 -14.95 -10.00 -11.02
N GLU A 223 -14.47 -8.89 -10.50
CA GLU A 223 -15.27 -7.75 -10.09
C GLU A 223 -14.66 -6.47 -10.68
N TRP A 224 -15.52 -5.60 -11.21
CA TRP A 224 -15.10 -4.27 -11.67
C TRP A 224 -15.00 -3.33 -10.47
N VAL A 225 -13.84 -2.68 -10.32
CA VAL A 225 -13.55 -1.82 -9.17
C VAL A 225 -13.23 -0.40 -9.66
N ASP A 226 -14.04 0.57 -9.26
CA ASP A 226 -13.76 2.00 -9.48
C ASP A 226 -12.61 2.46 -8.58
N VAL A 227 -11.50 2.89 -9.18
CA VAL A 227 -10.30 3.35 -8.46
C VAL A 227 -10.14 4.88 -8.44
N ARG A 228 -11.13 5.68 -8.84
CA ARG A 228 -11.03 7.16 -8.88
C ARG A 228 -10.62 7.76 -7.54
N ARG A 229 -11.18 7.25 -6.43
CA ARG A 229 -10.84 7.71 -5.08
C ARG A 229 -9.37 7.40 -4.75
N GLN A 230 -8.94 6.18 -5.03
CA GLN A 230 -7.58 5.69 -4.77
C GLN A 230 -6.58 6.48 -5.60
N LEU A 231 -6.87 6.71 -6.89
CA LEU A 231 -6.09 7.56 -7.79
C LEU A 231 -5.88 8.96 -7.24
N ALA A 232 -6.96 9.62 -6.78
CA ALA A 232 -6.87 10.97 -6.22
C ALA A 232 -6.02 11.01 -4.93
N VAL A 233 -6.07 9.97 -4.10
CA VAL A 233 -5.22 9.87 -2.90
C VAL A 233 -3.76 9.63 -3.29
N THR A 234 -3.49 8.68 -4.18
CA THR A 234 -2.14 8.34 -4.66
C THR A 234 -1.47 9.55 -5.30
N ARG A 235 -2.14 10.25 -6.25
CA ARG A 235 -1.61 11.48 -6.87
C ARG A 235 -1.21 12.53 -5.83
N ARG A 236 -2.07 12.78 -4.84
CA ARG A 236 -1.77 13.72 -3.74
C ARG A 236 -0.59 13.26 -2.89
N GLN A 237 -0.42 11.96 -2.66
CA GLN A 237 0.72 11.47 -1.89
C GLN A 237 2.03 11.58 -2.66
N LEU A 238 2.05 11.20 -3.94
CA LEU A 238 3.26 11.34 -4.76
C LEU A 238 3.68 12.81 -4.89
N ALA A 239 2.72 13.73 -5.03
CA ALA A 239 3.00 15.16 -5.00
C ALA A 239 3.61 15.62 -3.68
N ARG A 240 3.23 15.03 -2.53
CA ARG A 240 3.79 15.36 -1.20
C ARG A 240 5.17 14.77 -0.95
N LEU A 241 5.57 13.70 -1.65
CA LEU A 241 6.93 13.15 -1.58
C LEU A 241 7.99 14.16 -2.07
N THR A 242 7.59 15.24 -2.73
CA THR A 242 8.48 16.38 -3.01
C THR A 242 9.00 17.05 -1.74
N ARG A 243 8.32 16.91 -0.59
CA ARG A 243 8.71 17.49 0.71
C ARG A 243 9.53 16.55 1.61
N ILE A 244 10.13 15.51 1.02
CA ILE A 244 11.00 14.58 1.77
C ILE A 244 12.25 15.29 2.29
N ASP A 245 12.70 16.33 1.60
CA ASP A 245 13.77 17.22 2.03
C ASP A 245 13.48 17.87 3.39
N GLU A 246 12.26 18.33 3.64
CA GLU A 246 11.84 18.88 4.94
C GLU A 246 11.91 17.82 6.05
N ILE A 247 11.51 16.58 5.76
CA ILE A 247 11.59 15.48 6.73
C ILE A 247 13.06 15.14 7.03
N ALA A 248 13.88 15.03 5.99
CA ALA A 248 15.30 14.74 6.12
C ALA A 248 16.07 15.87 6.83
N ALA A 249 15.67 17.14 6.62
CA ALA A 249 16.29 18.30 7.25
C ALA A 249 16.04 18.40 8.76
N ALA A 250 14.95 17.83 9.26
CA ALA A 250 14.62 17.82 10.67
C ALA A 250 15.33 16.71 11.47
N LEU A 251 16.10 15.83 10.81
CA LEU A 251 16.78 14.74 11.49
C LEU A 251 18.04 15.19 12.22
N PRO A 252 18.38 14.56 13.36
CA PRO A 252 19.67 14.74 14.01
C PRO A 252 20.83 14.48 13.05
N GLU A 253 21.89 15.26 13.17
CA GLU A 253 23.13 15.05 12.40
C GLU A 253 23.69 13.64 12.63
N GLY A 254 24.14 12.99 11.56
CA GLY A 254 24.65 11.62 11.61
C GLY A 254 23.58 10.52 11.68
N THR A 255 22.30 10.86 11.56
CA THR A 255 21.22 9.85 11.48
C THR A 255 21.43 8.95 10.27
N THR A 256 21.36 7.64 10.47
CA THR A 256 21.40 6.61 9.43
C THR A 256 20.55 5.41 9.84
N PHE A 257 19.95 4.75 8.85
CA PHE A 257 19.14 3.55 8.97
C PHE A 257 19.94 2.29 8.57
N ASP A 258 21.27 2.41 8.48
CA ASP A 258 22.16 1.29 8.19
C ASP A 258 22.04 0.20 9.27
N VAL A 259 21.68 -1.01 8.83
CA VAL A 259 21.47 -2.17 9.69
C VAL A 259 22.75 -2.72 10.31
N ALA A 260 23.92 -2.30 9.81
CA ALA A 260 25.21 -2.61 10.42
C ALA A 260 25.47 -1.84 11.73
N ARG A 261 24.69 -0.79 12.02
CA ARG A 261 24.78 -0.05 13.28
C ARG A 261 24.29 -0.88 14.47
N PRO A 262 24.82 -0.64 15.69
CA PRO A 262 24.29 -1.25 16.90
C PRO A 262 22.78 -1.00 17.04
N ARG A 263 22.04 -2.01 17.51
CA ARG A 263 20.58 -1.93 17.67
C ARG A 263 20.09 -0.68 18.42
N PRO A 264 20.72 -0.21 19.52
CA PRO A 264 20.31 1.03 20.19
C PRO A 264 20.38 2.25 19.29
N ASP A 265 21.46 2.40 18.52
CA ASP A 265 21.66 3.51 17.57
C ASP A 265 20.60 3.45 16.45
N LEU A 266 20.37 2.27 15.88
CA LEU A 266 19.36 2.08 14.84
C LEU A 266 17.95 2.36 15.36
N THR A 267 17.66 1.95 16.59
CA THR A 267 16.38 2.24 17.25
C THR A 267 16.19 3.75 17.40
N ALA A 268 17.19 4.46 17.91
CA ALA A 268 17.14 5.92 18.05
C ALA A 268 16.97 6.62 16.68
N ALA A 269 17.67 6.16 15.65
CA ALA A 269 17.54 6.69 14.29
C ALA A 269 16.12 6.50 13.74
N VAL A 270 15.55 5.29 13.82
CA VAL A 270 14.18 5.00 13.35
C VAL A 270 13.14 5.78 14.14
N GLU A 271 13.33 5.92 15.46
CA GLU A 271 12.41 6.62 16.34
C GLU A 271 12.48 8.15 16.20
N SER A 272 13.61 8.70 15.75
CA SER A 272 13.76 10.14 15.43
C SER A 272 12.80 10.61 14.33
N VAL A 273 12.31 9.70 13.48
CA VAL A 273 11.28 10.00 12.48
C VAL A 273 9.91 9.60 13.02
N PRO A 274 8.95 10.52 13.19
CA PRO A 274 7.63 10.18 13.68
C PRO A 274 6.89 9.20 12.76
N ALA A 275 6.31 8.15 13.35
CA ALA A 275 5.37 7.26 12.66
C ALA A 275 3.93 7.66 12.99
N ALA A 276 3.04 7.49 12.01
CA ALA A 276 1.60 7.57 12.21
C ALA A 276 1.03 6.14 12.17
N TYR A 277 1.28 5.35 13.21
CA TYR A 277 0.86 3.95 13.22
C TYR A 277 -0.67 3.84 13.12
N ALA A 278 -1.14 2.81 12.41
CA ALA A 278 -2.53 2.37 12.42
C ALA A 278 -2.54 0.84 12.21
N PRO A 279 -3.54 0.09 12.70
CA PRO A 279 -3.59 -1.38 12.59
C PRO A 279 -3.45 -1.91 11.16
N GLU A 280 -3.92 -1.18 10.16
CA GLU A 280 -3.83 -1.53 8.73
C GLU A 280 -2.38 -1.53 8.22
N CYS A 281 -1.45 -0.88 8.95
CA CYS A 281 -0.03 -0.95 8.67
C CYS A 281 0.48 -2.39 8.76
N LEU A 282 -0.13 -3.26 9.59
CA LEU A 282 0.30 -4.66 9.70
C LEU A 282 0.29 -5.32 8.32
N ALA A 283 -0.76 -5.16 7.52
CA ALA A 283 -0.83 -5.78 6.20
C ALA A 283 0.09 -5.14 5.13
N SER A 284 0.64 -3.95 5.39
CA SER A 284 1.20 -3.08 4.34
C SER A 284 2.60 -2.55 4.61
N CYS A 285 3.12 -2.61 5.84
CA CYS A 285 4.38 -2.02 6.27
C CYS A 285 5.23 -3.01 7.07
N GLU A 286 6.49 -3.15 6.68
CA GLU A 286 7.47 -4.04 7.27
C GLU A 286 7.82 -3.61 8.72
N LEU A 287 7.76 -2.31 9.02
CA LEU A 287 7.99 -1.76 10.36
C LEU A 287 6.75 -1.79 11.27
N ALA A 288 5.62 -2.34 10.81
CA ALA A 288 4.36 -2.23 11.54
C ALA A 288 4.40 -2.82 12.95
N PHE A 289 5.13 -3.92 13.16
CA PHE A 289 5.25 -4.55 14.48
C PHE A 289 6.03 -3.66 15.45
N HIS A 290 7.19 -3.14 15.03
CA HIS A 290 7.93 -2.15 15.81
C HIS A 290 7.06 -0.93 16.17
N CYS A 291 6.38 -0.34 15.18
CA CYS A 291 5.52 0.82 15.39
C CYS A 291 4.33 0.51 16.31
N ARG A 292 3.74 -0.69 16.23
CA ARG A 292 2.67 -1.13 17.13
C ARG A 292 3.15 -1.25 18.56
N ASP A 293 4.32 -1.83 18.77
CA ASP A 293 4.89 -2.01 20.11
C ASP A 293 5.23 -0.65 20.72
N ARG A 294 5.72 0.31 19.93
CA ARG A 294 5.89 1.70 20.37
C ARG A 294 4.56 2.39 20.70
N ALA A 295 3.54 2.24 19.86
CA ALA A 295 2.22 2.81 20.14
C ALA A 295 1.63 2.28 21.45
N ARG A 296 1.77 0.96 21.71
CA ARG A 296 1.33 0.33 22.95
C ARG A 296 2.13 0.79 24.17
N ALA A 297 3.45 0.87 24.05
CA ALA A 297 4.31 1.34 25.14
C ALA A 297 4.05 2.81 25.51
N ALA A 298 3.65 3.63 24.53
CA ALA A 298 3.26 5.02 24.72
C ALA A 298 1.79 5.21 25.15
N ASP A 299 1.08 4.12 25.44
CA ASP A 299 -0.35 4.13 25.79
C ASP A 299 -1.24 4.80 24.72
N SER A 300 -0.81 4.84 23.45
CA SER A 300 -1.49 5.59 22.39
C SER A 300 -2.74 4.89 21.87
N VAL A 301 -3.81 5.66 21.68
CA VAL A 301 -5.06 5.19 21.05
C VAL A 301 -4.90 4.87 19.56
N ASP A 302 -3.80 5.28 18.91
CA ASP A 302 -3.49 4.89 17.53
C ASP A 302 -3.43 3.35 17.38
N ALA A 303 -3.08 2.63 18.45
CA ALA A 303 -3.08 1.17 18.48
C ALA A 303 -4.48 0.55 18.29
N LEU A 304 -5.53 1.31 18.58
CA LEU A 304 -6.93 0.89 18.47
C LEU A 304 -7.55 1.20 17.10
N GLY A 305 -6.89 2.03 16.29
CA GLY A 305 -7.27 2.30 14.91
C GLY A 305 -7.86 3.68 14.66
N ARG A 306 -7.87 4.06 13.38
CA ARG A 306 -8.18 5.44 12.94
C ARG A 306 -9.61 5.87 13.21
N GLY A 307 -10.58 4.95 13.10
CA GLY A 307 -11.98 5.22 13.41
C GLY A 307 -12.12 5.67 14.86
N LEU A 308 -11.76 4.79 15.79
CA LEU A 308 -11.85 5.09 17.22
C LEU A 308 -11.04 6.34 17.60
N ARG A 309 -9.82 6.49 17.10
CA ARG A 309 -9.03 7.71 17.34
C ARG A 309 -9.77 8.99 16.93
N SER A 310 -10.48 8.95 15.80
CA SER A 310 -11.23 10.12 15.32
C SER A 310 -12.41 10.43 16.22
N ASP A 311 -13.09 9.40 16.73
CA ASP A 311 -14.22 9.54 17.65
C ASP A 311 -13.80 10.03 19.04
N LEU A 312 -12.56 9.73 19.46
CA LEU A 312 -12.01 10.10 20.78
C LEU A 312 -11.51 11.55 20.88
N GLY A 313 -11.41 12.26 19.76
CA GLY A 313 -11.02 13.68 19.74
C GLY A 313 -9.68 13.95 20.42
N ALA A 314 -9.72 14.70 21.53
CA ALA A 314 -8.53 15.09 22.30
C ALA A 314 -7.95 13.98 23.20
N LEU A 315 -8.68 12.88 23.41
CA LEU A 315 -8.24 11.76 24.22
C LEU A 315 -7.27 10.88 23.43
N THR A 316 -5.98 11.11 23.63
CA THR A 316 -4.90 10.48 22.86
C THR A 316 -4.28 9.25 23.52
N THR A 317 -4.60 8.97 24.79
CA THR A 317 -4.10 7.79 25.51
C THR A 317 -5.22 6.89 26.01
N VAL A 318 -4.97 5.58 26.07
CA VAL A 318 -5.95 4.61 26.57
C VAL A 318 -6.28 4.90 28.04
N THR A 319 -5.30 5.29 28.84
CA THR A 319 -5.52 5.71 30.23
C THR A 319 -6.47 6.89 30.31
N ALA A 320 -6.29 7.94 29.50
CA ALA A 320 -7.18 9.09 29.50
C ALA A 320 -8.61 8.72 29.09
N VAL A 321 -8.76 7.82 28.11
CA VAL A 321 -10.07 7.27 27.69
C VAL A 321 -10.75 6.53 28.83
N LEU A 322 -10.03 5.66 29.54
CA LEU A 322 -10.57 4.91 30.68
C LEU A 322 -10.93 5.83 31.86
N SER A 323 -10.09 6.83 32.15
CA SER A 323 -10.39 7.85 33.17
C SER A 323 -11.61 8.68 32.81
N ALA A 324 -11.74 9.09 31.55
CA ALA A 324 -12.92 9.79 31.05
C ALA A 324 -14.19 8.93 31.20
N ALA A 325 -14.12 7.65 30.84
CA ALA A 325 -15.24 6.71 30.95
C ALA A 325 -15.70 6.48 32.41
N ALA A 326 -14.77 6.58 33.38
CA ALA A 326 -15.06 6.39 34.82
C ALA A 326 -15.43 7.69 35.56
N SER A 327 -15.30 8.84 34.91
CA SER A 327 -15.53 10.14 35.55
C SER A 327 -17.03 10.44 35.77
N ALA A 328 -17.34 11.22 36.81
CA ALA A 328 -18.70 11.68 37.07
C ALA A 328 -19.15 12.70 36.01
N PRO A 329 -20.47 12.80 35.72
CA PRO A 329 -21.00 13.80 34.80
C PRO A 329 -20.62 15.22 35.24
N CYS A 330 -20.06 16.01 34.33
CA CYS A 330 -19.72 17.41 34.57
C CYS A 330 -20.64 18.33 33.74
N GLY A 331 -21.79 18.71 34.29
CA GLY A 331 -22.61 19.82 33.79
C GLY A 331 -23.06 19.74 32.32
N VAL A 332 -23.48 20.88 31.77
CA VAL A 332 -24.20 20.99 30.49
C VAL A 332 -23.25 21.07 29.27
N ASP A 333 -21.95 21.30 29.47
CA ASP A 333 -20.90 21.45 28.43
C ASP A 333 -19.92 20.25 28.40
N ASP A 334 -20.44 19.04 28.63
CA ASP A 334 -19.61 17.84 28.63
C ASP A 334 -19.16 17.45 27.21
N ASP A 335 -17.88 17.10 27.06
CA ASP A 335 -17.32 16.66 25.77
C ASP A 335 -18.13 15.46 25.23
N PRO A 336 -18.68 15.53 24.00
CA PRO A 336 -19.48 14.46 23.43
C PRO A 336 -18.79 13.09 23.44
N ALA A 337 -17.47 13.03 23.25
CA ALA A 337 -16.69 11.81 23.30
C ALA A 337 -16.69 11.23 24.73
N VAL A 338 -16.50 12.08 25.74
CA VAL A 338 -16.54 11.68 27.16
C VAL A 338 -17.93 11.18 27.55
N SER A 339 -18.98 11.89 27.15
CA SER A 339 -20.38 11.47 27.33
C SER A 339 -20.67 10.10 26.69
N ALA A 340 -20.19 9.86 25.46
CA ALA A 340 -20.32 8.57 24.79
C ALA A 340 -19.55 7.46 25.51
N LEU A 341 -18.34 7.74 26.00
CA LEU A 341 -17.53 6.79 26.76
C LEU A 341 -18.18 6.38 28.08
N ARG A 342 -18.72 7.33 28.85
CA ARG A 342 -19.47 7.05 30.09
C ARG A 342 -20.69 6.19 29.81
N ARG A 343 -21.44 6.50 28.75
CA ARG A 343 -22.59 5.69 28.33
C ARG A 343 -22.16 4.26 27.97
N ALA A 344 -21.09 4.11 27.19
CA ALA A 344 -20.55 2.79 26.85
C ALA A 344 -20.09 2.01 28.08
N ALA A 345 -19.48 2.67 29.07
CA ALA A 345 -19.08 2.05 30.32
C ALA A 345 -20.27 1.59 31.17
N ALA A 346 -21.33 2.41 31.26
CA ALA A 346 -22.56 2.06 31.95
C ALA A 346 -23.24 0.84 31.32
N LEU A 347 -23.40 0.83 29.98
CA LEU A 347 -23.96 -0.29 29.23
C LEU A 347 -23.14 -1.58 29.41
N ARG A 348 -21.81 -1.47 29.39
CA ARG A 348 -20.92 -2.61 29.66
C ARG A 348 -21.12 -3.16 31.08
N ALA A 349 -21.21 -2.28 32.09
CA ALA A 349 -21.42 -2.68 33.48
C ALA A 349 -22.81 -3.29 33.72
N GLU A 350 -23.84 -2.84 33.00
CA GLU A 350 -25.16 -3.48 32.98
C GLU A 350 -25.10 -4.87 32.35
N ALA A 351 -24.47 -5.01 31.18
CA ALA A 351 -24.33 -6.30 30.50
C ALA A 351 -23.57 -7.34 31.35
N LEU A 352 -22.49 -6.92 32.02
CA LEU A 352 -21.73 -7.81 32.92
C LEU A 352 -22.49 -8.20 34.20
N ARG A 353 -23.50 -7.43 34.61
CA ARG A 353 -24.38 -7.78 35.75
C ARG A 353 -25.58 -8.63 35.31
N ALA A 354 -25.99 -8.50 34.05
CA ALA A 354 -27.10 -9.23 33.45
C ALA A 354 -26.74 -10.65 33.01
N ASP A 355 -25.47 -11.07 33.14
CA ASP A 355 -24.99 -12.43 32.90
C ASP A 355 -24.81 -13.16 34.25
N PRO A 356 -25.80 -13.95 34.72
CA PRO A 356 -25.72 -14.66 36.00
C PRO A 356 -25.21 -16.11 35.82
N ALA A 357 -24.59 -16.46 34.70
CA ALA A 357 -24.18 -17.83 34.40
C ALA A 357 -22.64 -18.00 34.31
N SER A 358 -22.02 -18.16 35.48
CA SER A 358 -20.96 -19.14 35.69
C SER A 358 -21.40 -20.11 36.76
#